data_AF-A0A661G1K2-F1
#
_entry.id   AF-A0A661G1K2-F1
#
_cell.length_a   1.000
_cell.length_b   1.000
_cell.length_c   1.000
_cell.angle_alpha   90.00
_cell.angle_beta   90.00
_cell.angle_gamma   90.00
#
_symmetry.space_group_name_H-M   'P 1'
#
loop_
_entity.id
_entity.type
_entity.pdbx_description
1 polymer ?
#
loop_
_entity_poly.entity_id
_entity_poly.type
_entity_poly.pdbx_seq_one_letter_code
_entity_poly.pdbx_strand_id
1 'polypeptide(L)'
;MRFNKKSDIDGSGKCSINHGDGIVHLAVFEIKAEEKVILDRCEGLGRGYEEISIDLDHFGSCLTYIANPAVVDETLSPTDWYKEMVLLGCRSHNFPKRYIRSIEITRSIEDRNVRRSRANWQIVGDLRNDT
;
A
#
# COMPACT_ATOMS: atom_id res chain seq x y z
N MET A 1 8.90 0.85 -4.37
CA MET A 1 7.69 1.38 -3.70
C MET A 1 8.11 2.39 -2.65
N ARG A 2 7.32 3.45 -2.44
CA ARG A 2 7.54 4.50 -1.42
C ARG A 2 6.24 4.81 -0.68
N PHE A 3 6.35 5.37 0.52
CA PHE A 3 5.21 5.88 1.29
C PHE A 3 5.00 7.38 1.07
N ASN A 4 4.81 7.78 -0.20
CA ASN A 4 4.75 9.17 -0.62
C ASN A 4 3.36 9.62 -1.11
N LYS A 5 2.37 8.73 -1.13
CA LYS A 5 0.98 9.14 -1.42
C LYS A 5 0.39 9.76 -0.17
N LYS A 6 0.00 11.04 -0.23
CA LYS A 6 -0.63 11.70 0.92
C LYS A 6 -2.04 11.15 1.17
N SER A 7 -2.25 10.67 2.39
CA SER A 7 -3.57 10.32 2.91
C SER A 7 -4.41 11.59 3.11
N ASP A 8 -5.62 11.60 2.57
CA ASP A 8 -6.62 12.66 2.79
C ASP A 8 -7.31 12.54 4.16
N ILE A 9 -7.19 11.38 4.81
CA ILE A 9 -7.79 11.09 6.13
C ILE A 9 -6.91 11.58 7.27
N ASP A 10 -5.59 11.43 7.15
CA ASP A 10 -4.65 11.64 8.27
C ASP A 10 -3.33 12.30 7.90
N GLY A 11 -3.13 12.62 6.62
CA GLY A 11 -1.90 13.24 6.13
C GLY A 11 -0.67 12.31 6.15
N SER A 12 -0.81 11.05 6.55
CA SER A 12 0.30 10.08 6.52
C SER A 12 0.63 9.60 5.10
N GLY A 13 1.79 8.98 4.95
CA GLY A 13 2.22 8.36 3.69
C GLY A 13 1.56 7.00 3.45
N LYS A 14 0.98 6.82 2.26
CA LYS A 14 0.51 5.53 1.74
C LYS A 14 1.40 5.05 0.59
N CYS A 15 1.38 3.75 0.30
CA CYS A 15 2.23 3.13 -0.70
C CYS A 15 1.96 3.67 -2.10
N SER A 16 3.00 4.00 -2.85
CA SER A 16 2.92 4.22 -4.30
C SER A 16 4.06 3.51 -5.02
N ILE A 17 3.79 3.17 -6.27
CA ILE A 17 4.82 2.84 -7.25
C ILE A 17 5.32 4.16 -7.83
N ASN A 18 6.63 4.35 -7.83
CA ASN A 18 7.27 5.49 -8.47
C ASN A 18 7.89 5.03 -9.78
N HIS A 19 7.86 5.89 -10.80
CA HIS A 19 8.60 5.67 -12.03
C HIS A 19 10.12 5.77 -11.77
N GLY A 20 10.90 4.86 -12.38
CA GLY A 20 12.36 4.79 -12.29
C GLY A 20 12.88 3.35 -12.31
N ASP A 21 14.21 3.17 -12.26
CA ASP A 21 14.90 1.88 -12.43
C ASP A 21 14.85 0.95 -11.20
N GLY A 22 13.86 1.13 -10.32
CA GLY A 22 13.69 0.34 -9.12
C GLY A 22 12.86 -0.92 -9.36
N ILE A 23 13.18 -2.00 -8.65
CA ILE A 23 12.34 -3.21 -8.63
C ILE A 23 11.19 -3.00 -7.64
N VAL A 24 9.98 -3.30 -8.07
CA VAL A 24 8.79 -3.39 -7.20
C VAL A 24 8.30 -4.84 -7.20
N HIS A 25 8.05 -5.37 -6.01
CA HIS A 25 7.40 -6.66 -5.83
C HIS A 25 5.91 -6.46 -5.64
N LEU A 26 5.11 -7.28 -6.31
CA LEU A 26 3.66 -7.22 -6.35
C LEU A 26 3.07 -8.57 -5.98
N ALA A 27 1.91 -8.56 -5.32
CA ALA A 27 1.04 -9.71 -5.20
C ALA A 27 -0.09 -9.52 -6.21
N VAL A 28 -0.28 -10.50 -7.09
CA VAL A 28 -1.30 -10.47 -8.14
C VAL A 28 -2.54 -11.21 -7.62
N PHE A 29 -3.69 -10.57 -7.71
CA PHE A 29 -4.97 -11.12 -7.30
C PHE A 29 -5.91 -11.18 -8.49
N GLU A 30 -6.64 -12.29 -8.59
CA GLU A 30 -7.80 -12.39 -9.48
C GLU A 30 -9.04 -11.92 -8.71
N ILE A 31 -9.76 -10.97 -9.29
CA ILE A 31 -11.02 -10.45 -8.74
C ILE A 31 -12.10 -10.53 -9.82
N LYS A 32 -13.36 -10.58 -9.41
CA LYS A 32 -14.46 -10.49 -10.36
C LYS A 32 -14.57 -9.08 -10.93
N ALA A 33 -15.00 -8.97 -12.18
CA ALA A 33 -15.13 -7.66 -12.83
C ALA A 33 -16.08 -6.73 -12.06
N GLU A 34 -17.15 -7.26 -11.46
CA GLU A 34 -18.07 -6.50 -10.62
C GLU A 34 -17.48 -6.01 -9.28
N GLU A 35 -16.39 -6.62 -8.79
CA GLU A 35 -15.71 -6.19 -7.56
C GLU A 35 -14.79 -4.98 -7.81
N LYS A 36 -14.45 -4.72 -9.08
CA LYS A 36 -13.57 -3.62 -9.47
C LYS A 36 -14.12 -2.25 -9.05
N VAL A 37 -15.43 -2.04 -9.14
CA VAL A 37 -16.05 -0.77 -8.70
C VAL A 37 -15.93 -0.55 -7.18
N ILE A 38 -15.90 -1.64 -6.41
CA ILE A 38 -15.69 -1.58 -4.96
C ILE A 38 -14.23 -1.22 -4.69
N LEU A 39 -13.29 -1.86 -5.40
CA LEU A 39 -11.86 -1.57 -5.30
C LEU A 39 -11.55 -0.11 -5.65
N ASP A 40 -12.12 0.42 -6.73
CA ASP A 40 -11.96 1.82 -7.15
C ASP A 40 -12.38 2.82 -6.07
N ARG A 41 -13.48 2.51 -5.38
CA ARG A 41 -13.98 3.34 -4.28
C ARG A 41 -13.06 3.26 -3.07
N CYS A 42 -12.54 2.07 -2.74
CA CYS A 42 -11.62 1.87 -1.63
C CYS A 42 -10.29 2.58 -1.85
N GLU A 43 -9.75 2.51 -3.06
CA GLU A 43 -8.49 3.18 -3.44
C GLU A 43 -8.66 4.69 -3.62
N GLY A 44 -9.88 5.17 -3.82
CA GLY A 44 -10.14 6.59 -4.06
C GLY A 44 -9.63 7.03 -5.43
N LEU A 45 -9.95 6.24 -6.47
CA LEU A 45 -9.62 6.53 -7.86
C LEU A 45 -10.07 7.96 -8.23
N GLY A 46 -9.14 8.76 -8.75
CA GLY A 46 -9.36 10.16 -9.12
C GLY A 46 -9.31 11.17 -7.96
N ARG A 47 -9.05 10.72 -6.72
CA ARG A 47 -8.86 11.60 -5.55
C ARG A 47 -7.47 11.52 -4.94
N GLY A 48 -6.86 10.35 -4.99
CA GLY A 48 -5.50 10.15 -4.45
C GLY A 48 -4.66 9.15 -5.23
N TYR A 49 -5.30 8.28 -6.00
CA TYR A 49 -4.64 7.37 -6.92
C TYR A 49 -5.22 7.49 -8.33
N GLU A 50 -4.41 7.11 -9.30
CA GLU A 50 -4.76 6.89 -10.69
C GLU A 50 -4.55 5.42 -11.03
N GLU A 51 -5.42 4.87 -11.85
CA GLU A 51 -5.27 3.51 -12.37
C GLU A 51 -4.21 3.51 -13.48
N ILE A 52 -3.38 2.48 -13.46
CA ILE A 52 -2.51 2.13 -14.58
C ILE A 52 -2.67 0.64 -14.91
N SER A 53 -2.36 0.30 -16.15
CA SER A 53 -2.15 -1.07 -16.58
C SER A 53 -0.65 -1.37 -16.63
N ILE A 54 -0.27 -2.52 -16.12
CA ILE A 54 1.09 -3.06 -16.19
C ILE A 54 1.04 -4.45 -16.80
N ASP A 55 1.93 -4.72 -17.75
CA ASP A 55 2.08 -6.04 -18.31
C ASP A 55 3.06 -6.85 -17.46
N LEU A 56 2.58 -7.97 -16.92
CA LEU A 56 3.36 -8.87 -16.08
C LEU A 56 3.59 -10.19 -16.80
N ASP A 57 4.84 -10.68 -16.73
CA ASP A 57 5.18 -12.01 -17.22
C ASP A 57 4.26 -13.06 -16.56
N HIS A 58 3.75 -13.99 -17.34
CA HIS A 58 2.82 -15.06 -16.95
C HIS A 58 1.39 -14.64 -16.53
N PHE A 59 1.15 -13.37 -16.20
CA PHE A 59 -0.18 -12.88 -15.78
C PHE A 59 -0.87 -12.01 -16.83
N GLY A 60 -0.11 -11.50 -17.82
CA GLY A 60 -0.64 -10.58 -18.83
C GLY A 60 -0.90 -9.19 -18.26
N SER A 61 -1.86 -8.49 -18.86
CA SER A 61 -2.22 -7.12 -18.45
C SER A 61 -2.95 -7.13 -17.10
N CYS A 62 -2.35 -6.47 -16.12
CA CYS A 62 -2.88 -6.33 -14.75
C CYS A 62 -3.13 -4.85 -14.44
N LEU A 63 -4.16 -4.56 -13.66
CA LEU A 63 -4.46 -3.21 -13.19
C LEU A 63 -3.83 -2.97 -11.82
N THR A 64 -3.32 -1.76 -11.61
CA THR A 64 -2.85 -1.30 -10.29
C THR A 64 -3.06 0.21 -10.15
N TYR A 65 -2.78 0.74 -8.97
CA TYR A 65 -3.01 2.14 -8.63
C TYR A 65 -1.70 2.82 -8.23
N ILE A 66 -1.44 3.99 -8.82
CA ILE A 66 -0.29 4.84 -8.47
C ILE A 66 -0.76 6.19 -7.96
N ALA A 67 0.01 6.80 -7.07
CA ALA A 67 -0.37 8.08 -6.49
C ALA A 67 -0.51 9.13 -7.60
N ASN A 68 -1.61 9.90 -7.57
CA ASN A 68 -1.73 11.06 -8.43
C ASN A 68 -0.59 12.05 -8.08
N PRO A 69 0.17 12.58 -9.06
CA PRO A 69 1.31 13.46 -8.80
C PRO A 69 0.98 14.67 -7.91
N ALA A 70 -0.26 15.17 -7.93
CA ALA A 70 -0.71 16.30 -7.10
C ALA A 70 -0.76 16.00 -5.60
N VAL A 71 -0.77 14.71 -5.20
CA VAL A 71 -0.78 14.28 -3.80
C VAL A 71 0.48 13.55 -3.39
N VAL A 72 1.51 13.53 -4.24
CA VAL A 72 2.82 12.96 -3.92
C VAL A 72 3.61 13.94 -3.05
N ASP A 73 4.11 13.44 -1.92
CA ASP A 73 4.97 14.18 -1.01
C ASP A 73 6.04 13.22 -0.43
N GLU A 74 7.30 13.46 -0.80
CA GLU A 74 8.44 12.61 -0.41
C GLU A 74 8.85 12.80 1.05
N THR A 75 8.27 13.75 1.78
CA THR A 75 8.55 14.00 3.20
C THR A 75 7.68 13.16 4.14
N LEU A 76 6.70 12.46 3.59
CA LEU A 76 5.72 11.70 4.36
C LEU A 76 6.33 10.47 5.04
N SER A 77 5.67 10.06 6.11
CA SER A 77 5.93 8.79 6.80
C SER A 77 4.60 8.05 6.97
N PRO A 78 4.58 6.71 6.81
CA PRO A 78 3.39 5.94 7.11
C PRO A 78 3.09 5.95 8.60
N THR A 79 1.83 5.72 8.95
CA THR A 79 1.51 5.31 10.31
C THR A 79 2.16 3.97 10.65
N ASP A 80 2.49 3.78 11.92
CA ASP A 80 3.04 2.54 12.48
C ASP A 80 2.21 1.31 12.13
N TRP A 81 0.89 1.37 12.33
CA TRP A 81 -0.03 0.28 12.01
C TRP A 81 -0.07 -0.01 10.51
N TYR A 82 -0.02 1.01 9.65
CA TYR A 82 -0.09 0.82 8.19
C TYR A 82 1.19 0.19 7.66
N LYS A 83 2.35 0.65 8.14
CA LYS A 83 3.63 0.02 7.83
C LYS A 83 3.64 -1.45 8.24
N GLU A 84 3.10 -1.78 9.41
CA GLU A 84 3.03 -3.17 9.88
C GLU A 84 2.11 -4.03 8.99
N MET A 85 0.94 -3.53 8.56
CA MET A 85 0.07 -4.23 7.60
C MET A 85 0.82 -4.55 6.29
N VAL A 86 1.57 -3.59 5.75
CA VAL A 86 2.36 -3.78 4.53
C VAL A 86 3.44 -4.84 4.73
N LEU A 87 4.13 -4.83 5.88
CA LEU A 87 5.14 -5.83 6.23
C LEU A 87 4.54 -7.22 6.37
N LEU A 88 3.37 -7.35 7.00
CA LEU A 88 2.66 -8.63 7.10
C LEU A 88 2.31 -9.17 5.72
N GLY A 89 1.67 -8.37 4.86
CA GLY A 89 1.35 -8.79 3.49
C GLY A 89 2.59 -9.23 2.70
N CYS A 90 3.70 -8.49 2.79
CA CYS A 90 4.95 -8.88 2.15
C CYS A 90 5.48 -10.23 2.67
N ARG A 91 5.36 -10.49 3.99
CA ARG A 91 5.80 -11.75 4.60
C ARG A 91 4.90 -12.91 4.20
N SER A 92 3.57 -12.74 4.25
CA SER A 92 2.60 -13.78 3.88
C SER A 92 2.70 -14.19 2.40
N HIS A 93 3.09 -13.26 1.52
CA HIS A 93 3.33 -13.55 0.10
C HIS A 93 4.80 -13.87 -0.22
N ASN A 94 5.63 -14.18 0.78
CA ASN A 94 7.03 -14.57 0.63
C ASN A 94 7.88 -13.60 -0.21
N PHE A 95 7.67 -12.30 -0.07
CA PHE A 95 8.48 -11.30 -0.76
C PHE A 95 9.96 -11.41 -0.35
N PRO A 96 10.92 -10.99 -1.20
CA PRO A 96 12.33 -11.11 -0.86
C PRO A 96 12.69 -10.37 0.43
N LYS A 97 13.52 -11.01 1.27
CA LYS A 97 13.97 -10.44 2.55
C LYS A 97 14.57 -9.04 2.41
N ARG A 98 15.27 -8.77 1.30
CA ARG A 98 15.84 -7.44 1.00
C ARG A 98 14.75 -6.38 0.79
N TYR A 99 13.63 -6.74 0.16
CA TYR A 99 12.50 -5.84 -0.04
C TYR A 99 11.79 -5.57 1.28
N ILE A 100 11.49 -6.61 2.06
CA ILE A 100 10.93 -6.48 3.42
C ILE A 100 11.81 -5.57 4.28
N ARG A 101 13.13 -5.80 4.27
CA ARG A 101 14.08 -4.98 5.03
C ARG A 101 14.07 -3.50 4.62
N SER A 102 13.86 -3.20 3.34
CA SER A 102 13.75 -1.80 2.88
C SER A 102 12.52 -1.09 3.46
N ILE A 103 11.42 -1.83 3.67
CA ILE A 103 10.21 -1.30 4.31
C ILE A 103 10.45 -1.19 5.83
N GLU A 104 11.08 -2.19 6.45
CA GLU A 104 11.35 -2.22 7.90
C GLU A 104 12.18 -1.01 8.37
N ILE A 105 13.16 -0.56 7.59
CA ILE A 105 14.00 0.60 7.95
C ILE A 105 13.32 1.95 7.69
N THR A 106 12.18 1.96 6.98
CA THR A 106 11.43 3.20 6.74
C THR A 106 10.85 3.71 8.06
N ARG A 107 11.09 4.98 8.40
CA ARG A 107 10.51 5.59 9.60
C ARG A 107 8.98 5.61 9.52
N SER A 108 8.31 5.26 10.60
CA SER A 108 6.86 5.44 10.77
C SER A 108 6.57 6.46 11.85
N ILE A 109 5.32 6.93 11.89
CA ILE A 109 4.78 7.83 12.89
C ILE A 109 3.62 7.17 13.63
N GLU A 110 3.41 7.54 14.88
CA GLU A 110 2.20 7.12 15.61
C GLU A 110 0.99 7.89 15.07
N ASP A 111 -0.14 7.19 15.01
CA ASP A 111 -1.41 7.78 14.67
C ASP A 111 -2.01 8.53 15.86
N ARG A 112 -2.08 9.87 15.76
CA ARG A 112 -2.64 10.76 16.80
C ARG A 112 -4.13 10.52 17.08
N ASN A 113 -4.87 9.90 16.15
CA ASN A 113 -6.25 9.51 16.40
C ASN A 113 -6.28 8.16 17.11
N VAL A 114 -6.38 8.18 18.44
CA VAL A 114 -6.35 6.99 19.30
C VAL A 114 -7.42 5.95 18.90
N ARG A 115 -8.62 6.40 18.50
CA ARG A 115 -9.70 5.48 18.09
C ARG A 115 -9.36 4.74 16.80
N ARG A 116 -8.86 5.47 15.79
CA ARG A 116 -8.42 4.88 14.52
C ARG A 116 -7.20 3.98 14.71
N SER A 117 -6.20 4.45 15.49
CA SER A 117 -5.02 3.67 15.84
C SER A 117 -5.41 2.32 16.46
N ARG A 118 -6.27 2.33 17.48
CA ARG A 118 -6.75 1.11 18.14
C ARG A 118 -7.47 0.17 17.18
N ALA A 119 -8.35 0.69 16.33
CA ALA A 119 -9.08 -0.13 15.35
C ALA A 119 -8.13 -0.79 14.34
N ASN A 120 -7.14 -0.05 13.84
CA ASN A 120 -6.17 -0.58 12.89
C ASN A 120 -5.19 -1.58 13.52
N TRP A 121 -4.78 -1.36 14.77
CA TRP A 121 -3.96 -2.34 15.49
C TRP A 121 -4.73 -3.63 15.81
N GLN A 122 -6.05 -3.59 15.95
CA GLN A 122 -6.87 -4.79 16.00
C GLN A 122 -6.80 -5.57 14.69
N ILE A 123 -7.00 -4.89 13.54
CA ILE A 123 -6.86 -5.50 12.21
C ILE A 123 -5.47 -6.11 12.02
N VAL A 124 -4.41 -5.42 12.46
CA VAL A 124 -3.04 -5.97 12.43
C VAL A 124 -2.92 -7.24 13.27
N GLY A 125 -3.56 -7.26 14.45
CA GLY A 125 -3.62 -8.45 15.29
C GLY A 125 -4.30 -9.63 14.60
N ASP A 126 -5.40 -9.37 13.91
CA ASP A 126 -6.16 -10.39 13.17
C ASP A 126 -5.31 -10.93 12.00
N LEU A 127 -4.69 -10.06 11.20
CA LEU A 127 -3.79 -10.45 10.09
C LEU A 127 -2.60 -11.32 10.54
N ARG A 128 -2.09 -11.12 11.76
CA ARG A 128 -1.01 -11.93 12.32
C ARG A 128 -1.43 -13.36 12.65
N ASN A 129 -2.72 -13.58 12.93
CA ASN A 129 -3.24 -14.90 13.25
C ASN A 129 -3.59 -15.70 11.99
N ASP A 130 -3.75 -15.02 10.86
CA ASP A 130 -4.05 -15.62 9.55
C ASP A 130 -2.80 -16.01 8.73
N THR A 131 -1.59 -15.70 9.23
CA THR A 131 -0.29 -15.99 8.57
C THR A 131 0.47 -17.09 9.30
#